data_AF-A0AAW1N6H2-F1
#
_entry.id   AF-A0AAW1N6H2-F1
#
_cell.length_a   1.000
_cell.length_b   1.000
_cell.length_c   1.000
_cell.angle_alpha   90.00
_cell.angle_beta   90.00
_cell.angle_gamma   90.00
#
_symmetry.space_group_name_H-M   'P 1'
#
loop_
_entity.id
_entity.type
_entity.pdbx_description
1 polymer ?
#
loop_
_entity_poly.entity_id
_entity_poly.type
_entity_poly.pdbx_seq_one_letter_code
_entity_poly.pdbx_strand_id
1 'polypeptide(L)'
;MKLLKQVLQRVSRNQCKYFCTSSIFFKKVPSNLKGRSVSSQQWLTRQLNDPYVEKAKFMSYRCRSAFKLIEIDDKYKILKPGYIVVDCGAAPGSWTQVIVSRTTNLLDSSISSGCVIAIDKQYIHPIEGAVILNNCDFTKKETQGKVSSILDGNKVNDFTETQGKVLSDMAPNATGIKELDNTNMLNLCYSVFRFAIEVSSINATFLAKLWYCNEFKAFEDNVKEFYDDVKIVKPKSSRSNSAEVVKEFYDDVKIVKPKSSRSNSAEVFILGRYFKVLPQCSVAVWRKYYCTKR
;
A
#
# COMPACT_ATOMS: atom_id res chain seq x y z
N MET A 1 -13.93 25.57 -65.72
CA MET A 1 -13.11 24.38 -65.38
C MET A 1 -11.61 24.55 -65.71
N LYS A 2 -10.95 25.60 -65.20
CA LYS A 2 -9.46 25.72 -65.21
C LYS A 2 -8.88 26.14 -63.86
N LEU A 3 -9.71 26.58 -62.91
CA LEU A 3 -9.32 26.91 -61.53
C LEU A 3 -9.39 25.73 -60.53
N LEU A 4 -10.16 24.67 -60.81
CA LEU A 4 -10.23 23.50 -59.93
C LEU A 4 -9.04 22.53 -60.06
N LYS A 5 -8.26 22.63 -61.15
CA LYS A 5 -7.08 21.76 -61.37
C LYS A 5 -5.78 22.29 -60.74
N GLN A 6 -5.73 23.57 -60.34
CA GLN A 6 -4.54 24.14 -59.67
C GLN A 6 -4.53 23.91 -58.15
N VAL A 7 -5.67 23.58 -57.53
CA VAL A 7 -5.73 23.27 -56.08
C VAL A 7 -5.34 21.82 -55.80
N LEU A 8 -5.57 20.90 -56.75
CA LEU A 8 -5.31 19.47 -56.58
C LEU A 8 -3.87 19.02 -56.91
N GLN A 9 -3.01 19.92 -57.41
CA GLN A 9 -1.59 19.61 -57.67
C GLN A 9 -0.63 20.05 -56.55
N ARG A 10 -1.16 20.51 -55.41
CA ARG A 10 -0.34 20.96 -54.26
C ARG A 10 -0.31 19.99 -53.07
N VAL A 11 -0.76 18.74 -53.26
CA VAL A 11 -0.82 17.72 -52.19
C VAL A 11 0.28 16.64 -52.30
N SER A 12 1.11 16.61 -53.35
CA SER A 12 2.18 15.59 -53.49
C SER A 12 3.58 16.07 -53.07
N ARG A 13 3.71 16.72 -51.92
CA ARG A 13 5.00 16.85 -51.21
C ARG A 13 4.81 16.79 -49.71
N ASN A 14 4.20 15.70 -49.23
CA ASN A 14 4.44 15.26 -47.87
C ASN A 14 5.85 14.68 -47.82
N GLN A 15 6.85 15.55 -47.64
CA GLN A 15 8.02 15.13 -46.88
C GLN A 15 7.48 14.72 -45.52
N CYS A 16 7.33 13.41 -45.32
CA CYS A 16 7.14 12.82 -44.01
C CYS A 16 8.41 13.20 -43.22
N LYS A 17 8.38 14.37 -42.58
CA LYS A 17 9.30 14.68 -41.50
C LYS A 17 8.91 13.69 -40.42
N TYR A 18 9.63 12.57 -40.37
CA TYR A 18 9.68 11.75 -39.18
C TYR A 18 10.18 12.68 -38.08
N PHE A 19 9.26 13.28 -37.33
CA PHE A 19 9.58 13.78 -36.02
C PHE A 19 9.92 12.54 -35.22
N CYS A 20 11.21 12.23 -35.15
CA CYS A 20 11.72 11.29 -34.19
C CYS A 20 11.42 11.90 -32.82
N THR A 21 10.29 11.53 -32.22
CA THR A 21 10.02 11.76 -30.81
C THR A 21 10.84 10.78 -29.98
N SER A 22 12.13 10.63 -30.30
CA SER A 22 13.10 10.19 -29.31
C SER A 22 13.29 11.36 -28.34
N SER A 23 12.24 11.64 -27.55
CA SER A 23 12.43 12.24 -26.23
C SER A 23 13.23 11.20 -25.46
N ILE A 24 14.55 11.19 -25.67
CA ILE A 24 15.49 10.68 -24.70
C ILE A 24 15.24 11.61 -23.51
N PHE A 25 14.35 11.20 -22.62
CA PHE A 25 14.13 11.90 -21.36
C PHE A 25 15.50 11.94 -20.70
N PHE A 26 16.17 13.09 -20.78
CA PHE A 26 17.42 13.30 -20.09
C PHE A 26 17.15 12.99 -18.62
N LYS A 27 17.85 11.99 -18.08
CA LYS A 27 17.72 11.62 -16.67
C LYS A 27 17.93 12.88 -15.84
N LYS A 28 16.93 13.26 -15.05
CA LYS A 28 17.02 14.42 -14.17
C LYS A 28 18.11 14.13 -13.14
N VAL A 29 19.12 14.99 -13.10
CA VAL A 29 20.21 14.94 -12.12
C VAL A 29 19.85 15.87 -10.96
N PRO A 30 19.90 15.41 -9.71
CA PRO A 30 19.63 16.28 -8.56
C PRO A 30 20.69 17.37 -8.43
N SER A 31 20.26 18.63 -8.23
CA SER A 31 21.12 19.75 -7.87
C SER A 31 21.37 19.78 -6.35
N ASN A 32 22.40 20.50 -5.90
CA ASN A 32 22.76 20.68 -4.48
C ASN A 32 23.06 19.39 -3.70
N LEU A 33 24.02 18.61 -4.23
CA LEU A 33 24.50 17.37 -3.60
C LEU A 33 25.61 17.59 -2.56
N LYS A 34 26.19 18.78 -2.49
CA LYS A 34 27.28 19.12 -1.56
C LYS A 34 26.82 18.88 -0.10
N GLY A 35 27.61 18.11 0.65
CA GLY A 35 27.31 17.73 2.05
C GLY A 35 26.35 16.54 2.23
N ARG A 36 25.78 15.97 1.16
CA ARG A 36 24.93 14.78 1.24
C ARG A 36 25.75 13.50 1.11
N SER A 37 25.43 12.47 1.89
CA SER A 37 26.02 11.14 1.76
C SER A 37 25.75 10.52 0.39
N VAL A 38 26.64 9.64 -0.09
CA VAL A 38 26.48 8.94 -1.37
C VAL A 38 25.13 8.22 -1.48
N SER A 39 24.69 7.59 -0.38
CA SER A 39 23.42 6.88 -0.32
C SER A 39 22.21 7.82 -0.47
N SER A 40 22.29 9.05 0.05
CA SER A 40 21.30 10.11 -0.11
C SER A 40 21.24 10.64 -1.54
N GLN A 41 22.41 10.91 -2.15
CA GLN A 41 22.50 11.35 -3.54
C GLN A 41 21.89 10.32 -4.50
N GLN A 42 22.24 9.04 -4.35
CA GLN A 42 21.66 7.95 -5.13
C GLN A 42 20.15 7.81 -4.93
N TRP A 43 19.64 8.10 -3.72
CA TRP A 43 18.21 8.08 -3.45
C TRP A 43 17.50 9.22 -4.19
N LEU A 44 18.05 10.43 -4.17
CA LEU A 44 17.51 11.59 -4.89
C LEU A 44 17.44 11.34 -6.40
N THR A 45 18.53 10.82 -6.99
CA THR A 45 18.56 10.49 -8.41
C THR A 45 17.50 9.45 -8.76
N ARG A 46 17.33 8.41 -7.94
CA ARG A 46 16.27 7.42 -8.15
C ARG A 46 14.87 8.04 -8.02
N GLN A 47 14.65 8.88 -7.03
CA GLN A 47 13.37 9.52 -6.78
C GLN A 47 12.95 10.45 -7.92
N LEU A 48 13.89 11.21 -8.48
CA LEU A 48 13.64 12.14 -9.59
C LEU A 48 13.29 11.44 -10.90
N ASN A 49 13.82 10.23 -11.10
CA ASN A 49 13.63 9.45 -12.33
C ASN A 49 12.56 8.35 -12.16
N ASP A 50 11.80 8.38 -11.07
CA ASP A 50 10.76 7.39 -10.78
C ASP A 50 9.43 7.81 -11.44
N PRO A 51 8.92 7.05 -12.43
CA PRO A 51 7.72 7.44 -13.18
C PRO A 51 6.48 7.53 -12.29
N TYR A 52 6.42 6.79 -11.18
CA TYR A 52 5.30 6.86 -10.25
C TYR A 52 5.37 8.11 -9.35
N VAL A 53 6.53 8.75 -9.19
CA VAL A 53 6.62 10.05 -8.52
C VAL A 53 6.00 11.14 -9.39
N GLU A 54 6.31 11.13 -10.68
CA GLU A 54 5.68 12.04 -11.65
C GLU A 54 4.17 11.77 -11.76
N LYS A 55 3.78 10.50 -11.89
CA LYS A 55 2.37 10.10 -11.94
C LYS A 55 1.61 10.49 -10.67
N ALA A 56 2.22 10.39 -9.49
CA ALA A 56 1.59 10.80 -8.23
C ALA A 56 1.29 12.30 -8.23
N LYS A 57 2.24 13.13 -8.69
CA LYS A 57 2.03 14.57 -8.83
C LYS A 57 0.92 14.89 -9.83
N PHE A 58 0.93 14.23 -11.00
CA PHE A 58 -0.09 14.41 -12.02
C PHE A 58 -1.49 14.04 -11.51
N MET A 59 -1.60 12.94 -10.76
CA MET A 59 -2.86 12.46 -10.18
C MET A 59 -3.17 13.07 -8.79
N SER A 60 -2.41 14.06 -8.35
CA SER A 60 -2.58 14.72 -7.04
C SER A 60 -2.55 13.78 -5.81
N TYR A 61 -1.85 12.64 -5.91
CA TYR A 61 -1.52 11.81 -4.76
C TYR A 61 -0.30 12.37 -4.04
N ARG A 62 -0.32 12.34 -2.69
CA ARG A 62 0.75 12.90 -1.85
C ARG A 62 2.10 12.22 -2.10
N CYS A 63 2.11 10.94 -2.44
CA CYS A 63 3.32 10.20 -2.78
C CYS A 63 3.02 8.99 -3.67
N ARG A 64 4.10 8.41 -4.21
CA ARG A 64 4.03 7.29 -5.17
C ARG A 64 3.48 5.98 -4.58
N SER A 65 3.42 5.82 -3.25
CA SER A 65 2.95 4.57 -2.64
C SER A 65 1.46 4.33 -2.85
N ALA A 66 0.68 5.37 -3.20
CA ALA A 66 -0.73 5.23 -3.62
C ALA A 66 -0.89 4.15 -4.68
N PHE A 67 0.02 4.09 -5.67
CA PHE A 67 -0.07 3.11 -6.76
C PHE A 67 0.10 1.67 -6.30
N LYS A 68 0.73 1.41 -5.15
CA LYS A 68 0.79 0.05 -4.59
C LYS A 68 -0.60 -0.41 -4.20
N LEU A 69 -1.33 0.42 -3.46
CA LEU A 69 -2.67 0.10 -3.00
C LEU A 69 -3.65 0.05 -4.18
N ILE A 70 -3.56 1.00 -5.13
CA ILE A 70 -4.38 0.98 -6.36
C ILE A 70 -4.18 -0.34 -7.11
N GLU A 71 -2.94 -0.77 -7.33
CA GLU A 71 -2.65 -2.01 -8.06
C GLU A 71 -3.14 -3.26 -7.31
N ILE A 72 -3.01 -3.28 -5.98
CA ILE A 72 -3.51 -4.37 -5.14
C ILE A 72 -5.04 -4.42 -5.19
N ASP A 73 -5.69 -3.27 -4.99
CA ASP A 73 -7.15 -3.16 -5.00
C ASP A 73 -7.74 -3.45 -6.39
N ASP A 74 -7.14 -2.96 -7.47
CA ASP A 74 -7.62 -3.23 -8.82
C ASP A 74 -7.59 -4.72 -9.14
N LYS A 75 -6.63 -5.47 -8.59
CA LYS A 75 -6.49 -6.93 -8.78
C LYS A 75 -7.38 -7.74 -7.85
N TYR A 76 -7.50 -7.36 -6.57
CA TYR A 76 -8.12 -8.20 -5.54
C TYR A 76 -9.45 -7.66 -5.00
N LYS A 77 -9.84 -6.43 -5.38
CA LYS A 77 -11.10 -5.75 -5.05
C LYS A 77 -11.36 -5.74 -3.54
N ILE A 78 -10.39 -5.24 -2.79
CA ILE A 78 -10.38 -5.26 -1.32
C ILE A 78 -11.06 -4.02 -0.70
N LEU A 79 -11.27 -2.97 -1.50
CA LEU A 79 -11.99 -1.74 -1.13
C LEU A 79 -13.28 -1.64 -1.93
N LYS A 80 -14.37 -1.27 -1.25
CA LYS A 80 -15.68 -1.01 -1.85
C LYS A 80 -16.38 0.12 -1.09
N PRO A 81 -17.34 0.80 -1.73
CA PRO A 81 -18.18 1.78 -1.04
C PRO A 81 -18.80 1.21 0.24
N GLY A 82 -18.81 2.03 1.30
CA GLY A 82 -19.32 1.66 2.62
C GLY A 82 -18.34 0.92 3.52
N TYR A 83 -17.19 0.45 3.03
CA TYR A 83 -16.23 -0.27 3.87
C TYR A 83 -15.60 0.61 4.95
N ILE A 84 -15.37 -0.01 6.11
CA ILE A 84 -14.63 0.60 7.22
C ILE A 84 -13.18 0.12 7.17
N VAL A 85 -12.24 1.07 7.10
CA VAL A 85 -10.84 0.77 6.82
C VAL A 85 -9.93 1.49 7.82
N VAL A 86 -9.02 0.72 8.41
CA VAL A 86 -7.93 1.22 9.24
C VAL A 86 -6.63 1.23 8.42
N ASP A 87 -6.03 2.40 8.25
CA ASP A 87 -4.77 2.64 7.52
C ASP A 87 -3.65 2.89 8.55
N CYS A 88 -2.84 1.86 8.81
CA CYS A 88 -1.73 1.91 9.74
C CYS A 88 -0.43 2.31 9.03
N GLY A 89 0.28 3.31 9.55
CA GLY A 89 1.46 3.85 8.87
C GLY A 89 1.07 4.76 7.71
N ALA A 90 0.01 5.53 7.92
CA ALA A 90 -0.65 6.26 6.86
C ALA A 90 0.18 7.42 6.30
N ALA A 91 1.17 7.96 7.02
CA ALA A 91 1.89 9.16 6.57
C ALA A 91 2.64 8.91 5.25
N PRO A 92 2.54 9.82 4.26
CA PRO A 92 1.95 11.17 4.32
C PRO A 92 0.44 11.23 4.01
N GLY A 93 -0.24 10.11 3.82
CA GLY A 93 -1.69 10.00 3.60
C GLY A 93 -2.08 9.51 2.20
N SER A 94 -1.15 8.95 1.42
CA SER A 94 -1.43 8.54 0.04
C SER A 94 -2.30 7.29 -0.07
N TRP A 95 -2.15 6.34 0.86
CA TRP A 95 -3.06 5.21 0.96
C TRP A 95 -4.44 5.68 1.42
N THR A 96 -4.48 6.53 2.46
CA THR A 96 -5.72 7.15 2.93
C THR A 96 -6.50 7.86 1.81
N GLN A 97 -5.84 8.63 0.93
CA GLN A 97 -6.49 9.25 -0.24
C GLN A 97 -7.15 8.22 -1.16
N VAL A 98 -6.47 7.11 -1.44
CA VAL A 98 -6.99 6.02 -2.27
C VAL A 98 -8.16 5.33 -1.58
N ILE A 99 -8.04 5.07 -0.28
CA ILE A 99 -9.07 4.40 0.53
C ILE A 99 -10.36 5.22 0.49
N VAL A 100 -10.30 6.50 0.89
CA VAL A 100 -11.47 7.39 0.87
C VAL A 100 -12.12 7.41 -0.52
N SER A 101 -11.33 7.54 -1.58
CA SER A 101 -11.85 7.56 -2.95
C SER A 101 -12.53 6.25 -3.37
N ARG A 102 -12.18 5.11 -2.77
CA ARG A 102 -12.73 3.79 -3.10
C ARG A 102 -13.87 3.36 -2.17
N THR A 103 -13.95 3.94 -0.97
CA THR A 103 -14.95 3.60 0.06
C THR A 103 -16.07 4.63 0.19
N THR A 104 -15.90 5.82 -0.39
CA THR A 104 -16.95 6.84 -0.45
C THR A 104 -17.79 6.65 -1.70
N ASN A 105 -19.12 6.61 -1.55
CA ASN A 105 -20.02 6.69 -2.70
C ASN A 105 -20.49 8.14 -2.88
N LEU A 106 -20.09 8.78 -3.99
CA LEU A 106 -20.55 10.14 -4.31
C LEU A 106 -21.84 10.16 -5.14
N LEU A 107 -22.28 9.01 -5.64
CA LEU A 107 -23.39 8.92 -6.61
C LEU A 107 -24.70 8.43 -5.99
N ASP A 108 -24.63 7.75 -4.85
CA ASP A 108 -25.80 7.15 -4.20
C ASP A 108 -25.76 7.41 -2.68
N SER A 109 -26.62 8.34 -2.25
CA SER A 109 -26.77 8.71 -0.84
C SER A 109 -27.44 7.63 0.02
N SER A 110 -27.96 6.55 -0.57
CA SER A 110 -28.54 5.42 0.18
C SER A 110 -27.48 4.46 0.73
N ILE A 111 -26.25 4.52 0.22
CA ILE A 111 -25.14 3.71 0.72
C ILE A 111 -24.41 4.49 1.80
N SER A 112 -24.30 3.88 3.00
CA SER A 112 -23.57 4.47 4.12
C SER A 112 -22.17 4.89 3.68
N SER A 113 -21.79 6.12 4.03
CA SER A 113 -20.42 6.59 3.81
C SER A 113 -19.50 5.76 4.69
N GLY A 114 -18.60 4.98 4.08
CA GLY A 114 -17.65 4.16 4.83
C GLY A 114 -16.81 4.98 5.80
N CYS A 115 -16.21 4.34 6.80
CA CYS A 115 -15.34 5.02 7.77
C CYS A 115 -13.87 4.75 7.46
N VAL A 116 -13.05 5.79 7.33
CA VAL A 116 -11.60 5.64 7.15
C VAL A 116 -10.88 6.19 8.37
N ILE A 117 -10.05 5.38 9.01
CA ILE A 117 -9.24 5.77 10.17
C ILE A 117 -7.76 5.64 9.79
N ALA A 118 -7.05 6.75 9.74
CA ALA A 118 -5.62 6.78 9.40
C ALA A 118 -4.79 7.08 10.64
N ILE A 119 -3.77 6.25 10.90
CA ILE A 119 -2.89 6.39 12.07
C ILE A 119 -1.43 6.43 11.64
N ASP A 120 -0.68 7.40 12.16
CA ASP A 120 0.78 7.41 12.03
C ASP A 120 1.47 8.14 13.20
N LYS A 121 2.75 7.80 13.42
CA LYS A 121 3.66 8.50 14.34
C LYS A 121 4.00 9.90 13.84
N GLN A 122 3.91 10.12 12.54
CA GLN A 122 4.15 11.40 11.90
C GLN A 122 2.82 12.14 11.70
N TYR A 123 2.95 13.45 11.48
CA TYR A 123 1.82 14.28 11.12
C TYR A 123 1.35 13.98 9.68
N ILE A 124 0.04 13.84 9.52
CA ILE A 124 -0.68 13.68 8.27
C ILE A 124 -1.54 14.92 8.09
N HIS A 125 -1.37 15.64 6.98
CA HIS A 125 -2.28 16.73 6.65
C HIS A 125 -3.72 16.20 6.54
N PRO A 126 -4.75 16.96 6.96
CA PRO A 126 -6.13 16.50 6.90
C PRO A 126 -6.53 15.96 5.52
N ILE A 127 -7.32 14.88 5.50
CA ILE A 127 -7.91 14.30 4.30
C ILE A 127 -9.42 14.21 4.58
N GLU A 128 -10.21 14.88 3.74
CA GLU A 128 -11.66 14.83 3.84
C GLU A 128 -12.16 13.38 3.70
N GLY A 129 -13.14 12.99 4.51
CA GLY A 129 -13.64 11.61 4.57
C GLY A 129 -12.80 10.64 5.41
N ALA A 130 -11.72 11.10 6.06
CA ALA A 130 -10.92 10.27 6.97
C ALA A 130 -10.75 10.89 8.37
N VAL A 131 -10.84 10.05 9.39
CA VAL A 131 -10.44 10.37 10.77
C VAL A 131 -8.93 10.17 10.89
N ILE A 132 -8.21 11.23 11.22
CA ILE A 132 -6.74 11.22 11.26
C ILE A 132 -6.23 11.23 12.71
N LEU A 133 -5.52 10.18 13.11
CA LEU A 133 -4.81 10.06 14.39
C LEU A 133 -3.32 10.34 14.18
N ASN A 134 -2.96 11.61 14.35
CA ASN A 134 -1.58 12.09 14.22
C ASN A 134 -0.73 11.79 15.45
N ASN A 135 0.59 11.70 15.25
CA ASN A 135 1.59 11.55 16.33
C ASN A 135 1.30 10.36 17.26
N CYS A 136 0.69 9.31 16.72
CA CYS A 136 0.25 8.14 17.45
C CYS A 136 1.08 6.92 17.03
N ASP A 137 1.74 6.28 17.99
CA ASP A 137 2.42 5.01 17.76
C ASP A 137 1.40 3.87 17.78
N PHE A 138 1.13 3.28 16.62
CA PHE A 138 0.20 2.16 16.47
C PHE A 138 0.59 0.92 17.32
N THR A 139 1.87 0.76 17.69
CA THR A 139 2.31 -0.37 18.53
C THR A 139 1.90 -0.22 20.00
N LYS A 140 1.39 0.95 20.41
CA LYS A 140 0.94 1.22 21.77
C LYS A 140 -0.53 0.82 21.94
N LYS A 141 -0.82 0.13 23.04
CA LYS A 141 -2.19 -0.28 23.41
C LYS A 141 -3.16 0.90 23.53
N GLU A 142 -2.68 2.06 23.99
CA GLU A 142 -3.49 3.28 24.06
C GLU A 142 -3.98 3.72 22.67
N THR A 143 -3.07 3.76 21.68
CA THR A 143 -3.41 4.08 20.29
C THR A 143 -4.40 3.08 19.72
N GLN A 144 -4.15 1.79 19.91
CA GLN A 144 -5.06 0.73 19.45
C GLN A 144 -6.44 0.86 20.12
N GLY A 145 -6.49 1.18 21.41
CA GLY A 145 -7.73 1.46 22.13
C GLY A 145 -8.50 2.67 21.59
N LYS A 146 -7.81 3.74 21.19
CA LYS A 146 -8.44 4.89 20.50
C LYS A 146 -9.07 4.46 19.18
N VAL A 147 -8.36 3.67 18.37
CA VAL A 147 -8.91 3.14 17.11
C VAL A 147 -10.11 2.26 17.39
N SER A 148 -10.02 1.31 18.33
CA SER A 148 -11.13 0.45 18.71
C SER A 148 -12.34 1.26 19.21
N SER A 149 -12.14 2.32 19.98
CA SER A 149 -13.23 3.18 20.45
C SER A 149 -13.94 3.89 19.29
N ILE A 150 -13.19 4.34 18.28
CA ILE A 150 -13.78 4.92 17.06
C ILE A 150 -14.53 3.84 16.29
N LEU A 151 -13.97 2.65 16.14
CA LEU A 151 -14.63 1.53 15.48
C LEU A 151 -15.93 1.17 16.21
N ASP A 152 -15.91 1.08 17.55
CA ASP A 152 -17.07 0.79 18.42
C ASP A 152 -18.15 1.86 18.34
N GLY A 153 -17.78 3.15 18.33
CA GLY A 153 -18.73 4.24 18.10
C GLY A 153 -19.40 4.16 16.72
N ASN A 154 -18.70 3.62 15.73
CA ASN A 154 -19.23 3.35 14.40
C ASN A 154 -19.96 1.99 14.29
N LYS A 155 -19.87 1.10 15.31
CA LYS A 155 -20.63 -0.17 15.35
C LYS A 155 -22.13 0.03 15.48
N VAL A 156 -22.59 1.23 15.84
CA VAL A 156 -24.02 1.60 15.80
C VAL A 156 -24.58 1.54 14.37
N ASN A 157 -23.72 1.53 13.34
CA ASN A 157 -24.08 1.39 11.91
C ASN A 157 -23.57 0.08 11.27
N ASP A 158 -23.68 -1.05 11.97
CA ASP A 158 -23.58 -2.39 11.35
C ASP A 158 -22.17 -2.82 10.88
N PHE A 159 -21.23 -2.85 11.83
CA PHE A 159 -19.91 -3.48 11.65
C PHE A 159 -19.98 -5.02 11.51
N THR A 160 -21.17 -5.59 11.71
CA THR A 160 -21.50 -7.00 11.53
C THR A 160 -21.68 -7.36 10.04
N GLU A 161 -22.21 -6.44 9.22
CA GLU A 161 -22.28 -6.61 7.76
C GLU A 161 -21.16 -5.88 7.01
N THR A 162 -20.64 -4.78 7.57
CA THR A 162 -19.57 -3.99 6.96
C THR A 162 -18.21 -4.63 7.23
N GLN A 163 -17.58 -5.16 6.18
CA GLN A 163 -16.28 -5.83 6.29
C GLN A 163 -15.20 -4.83 6.74
N GLY A 164 -14.80 -4.89 8.01
CA GLY A 164 -13.66 -4.13 8.54
C GLY A 164 -12.37 -4.55 7.83
N LYS A 165 -11.60 -3.58 7.34
CA LYS A 165 -10.31 -3.83 6.66
C LYS A 165 -9.18 -3.19 7.44
N VAL A 166 -8.10 -3.94 7.69
CA VAL A 166 -6.87 -3.40 8.32
C VAL A 166 -5.73 -3.47 7.31
N LEU A 167 -5.23 -2.30 6.92
CA LEU A 167 -4.18 -2.13 5.91
C LEU A 167 -2.95 -1.48 6.55
N SER A 168 -1.75 -1.92 6.17
CA SER A 168 -0.50 -1.38 6.70
C SER A 168 0.60 -1.31 5.64
N ASP A 169 1.11 -0.09 5.35
CA ASP A 169 2.37 0.14 4.60
C ASP A 169 3.53 0.52 5.54
N MET A 170 3.39 0.23 6.85
CA MET A 170 4.41 0.53 7.85
C MET A 170 5.74 -0.14 7.54
N ALA A 171 6.83 0.53 7.93
CA ALA A 171 8.17 -0.02 7.95
C ALA A 171 8.96 0.58 9.13
N PRO A 172 9.80 -0.19 9.82
CA PRO A 172 10.70 0.34 10.83
C PRO A 172 11.81 1.18 10.19
N ASN A 173 12.44 2.03 11.01
CA ASN A 173 13.69 2.67 10.60
C ASN A 173 14.76 1.60 10.38
N ALA A 174 15.42 1.63 9.22
CA ALA A 174 16.50 0.71 8.91
C ALA A 174 17.71 1.00 9.79
N THR A 175 18.14 0.00 10.55
CA THR A 175 19.35 0.01 11.37
C THR A 175 20.60 -0.26 10.53
N GLY A 176 20.42 -0.92 9.38
CA GLY A 176 21.51 -1.40 8.53
C GLY A 176 21.98 -2.82 8.87
N ILE A 177 21.48 -3.41 9.95
CA ILE A 177 21.70 -4.81 10.35
C ILE A 177 20.48 -5.61 9.89
N LYS A 178 20.66 -6.49 8.90
CA LYS A 178 19.57 -7.16 8.19
C LYS A 178 18.68 -7.98 9.13
N GLU A 179 19.29 -8.71 10.06
CA GLU A 179 18.60 -9.59 11.00
C GLU A 179 17.71 -8.78 11.96
N LEU A 180 18.23 -7.65 12.45
CA LEU A 180 17.49 -6.74 13.32
C LEU A 180 16.36 -6.03 12.56
N ASP A 181 16.64 -5.60 11.32
CA ASP A 181 15.67 -4.97 10.44
C ASP A 181 14.50 -5.92 10.10
N ASN A 182 14.78 -7.19 9.82
CA ASN A 182 13.77 -8.23 9.60
C ASN A 182 12.94 -8.48 10.87
N THR A 183 13.59 -8.60 12.03
CA THR A 183 12.93 -8.80 13.32
C THR A 183 11.98 -7.64 13.65
N ASN A 184 12.44 -6.41 13.47
CA ASN A 184 11.64 -5.20 13.70
C ASN A 184 10.44 -5.13 12.74
N MET A 185 10.63 -5.52 11.48
CA MET A 185 9.57 -5.56 10.49
C MET A 185 8.49 -6.59 10.85
N LEU A 186 8.90 -7.79 11.25
CA LEU A 186 7.97 -8.83 11.68
C LEU A 186 7.22 -8.44 12.96
N ASN A 187 7.90 -7.87 13.95
CA ASN A 187 7.26 -7.39 15.18
C ASN A 187 6.15 -6.37 14.87
N LEU A 188 6.41 -5.47 13.93
CA LEU A 188 5.43 -4.49 13.46
C LEU A 188 4.24 -5.16 12.77
N CYS A 189 4.50 -6.16 11.92
CA CYS A 189 3.46 -6.91 11.23
C CYS A 189 2.59 -7.73 12.20
N TYR A 190 3.20 -8.39 13.18
CA TYR A 190 2.48 -9.09 14.25
C TYR A 190 1.65 -8.13 15.11
N SER A 191 2.11 -6.90 15.34
CA SER A 191 1.33 -5.89 16.05
C SER A 191 0.03 -5.54 15.30
N VAL A 192 0.11 -5.32 13.99
CA VAL A 192 -1.06 -5.06 13.14
C VAL A 192 -1.94 -6.30 13.01
N PHE A 193 -1.36 -7.48 12.85
CA PHE A 193 -2.09 -8.73 12.70
C PHE A 193 -2.92 -9.06 13.96
N ARG A 194 -2.34 -8.88 15.15
CA ARG A 194 -3.06 -9.00 16.44
C ARG A 194 -4.24 -8.06 16.52
N PHE A 195 -4.01 -6.78 16.24
CA PHE A 195 -5.08 -5.81 16.22
C PHE A 195 -6.16 -6.18 15.20
N ALA A 196 -5.77 -6.62 14.00
CA ALA A 196 -6.71 -7.04 12.96
C ALA A 196 -7.60 -8.18 13.44
N ILE A 197 -7.06 -9.22 14.08
CA ILE A 197 -7.86 -10.32 14.64
C ILE A 197 -8.83 -9.82 15.71
N GLU A 198 -8.43 -8.85 16.53
CA GLU A 198 -9.27 -8.31 17.60
C GLU A 198 -10.47 -7.51 17.08
N VAL A 199 -10.33 -6.82 15.95
CA VAL A 199 -11.36 -5.90 15.41
C VAL A 199 -12.09 -6.43 14.18
N SER A 200 -11.63 -7.51 13.56
CA SER A 200 -12.19 -8.03 12.31
C SER A 200 -13.55 -8.69 12.52
N SER A 201 -14.49 -8.34 11.63
CA SER A 201 -15.72 -9.10 11.39
C SER A 201 -15.48 -10.25 10.41
N ILE A 202 -16.43 -11.18 10.32
CA ILE A 202 -16.35 -12.27 9.34
C ILE A 202 -16.20 -11.68 7.93
N ASN A 203 -15.38 -12.31 7.10
CA ASN A 203 -15.04 -11.81 5.76
C ASN A 203 -14.20 -10.51 5.70
N ALA A 204 -13.63 -10.06 6.82
CA ALA A 204 -12.64 -8.98 6.84
C ALA A 204 -11.41 -9.26 5.96
N THR A 205 -10.66 -8.20 5.66
CA THR A 205 -9.39 -8.29 4.91
C THR A 205 -8.26 -7.65 5.70
N PHE A 206 -7.13 -8.33 5.69
CA PHE A 206 -5.86 -7.86 6.24
C PHE A 206 -4.85 -7.70 5.12
N LEU A 207 -4.15 -6.56 5.11
CA LEU A 207 -3.04 -6.30 4.19
C LEU A 207 -1.88 -5.71 4.99
N ALA A 208 -0.71 -6.33 4.94
CA ALA A 208 0.48 -5.77 5.58
C ALA A 208 1.71 -5.87 4.67
N LYS A 209 2.46 -4.77 4.63
CA LYS A 209 3.79 -4.76 4.04
C LYS A 209 4.76 -5.60 4.87
N LEU A 210 5.66 -6.28 4.19
CA LEU A 210 6.71 -7.11 4.75
C LEU A 210 8.02 -6.92 3.98
N TRP A 211 9.12 -7.28 4.63
CA TRP A 211 10.39 -7.55 3.97
C TRP A 211 10.62 -9.06 4.00
N TYR A 212 10.86 -9.64 2.83
CA TYR A 212 11.07 -11.09 2.74
C TYR A 212 12.27 -11.53 3.60
N CYS A 213 12.03 -12.48 4.50
CA CYS A 213 13.02 -13.08 5.39
C CYS A 213 12.68 -14.57 5.65
N ASN A 214 13.53 -15.30 6.34
CA ASN A 214 13.35 -16.73 6.55
C ASN A 214 12.15 -17.05 7.46
N GLU A 215 11.91 -16.19 8.45
CA GLU A 215 10.84 -16.29 9.44
C GLU A 215 9.46 -15.88 8.87
N PHE A 216 9.43 -15.39 7.63
CA PHE A 216 8.21 -15.01 6.93
C PHE A 216 7.23 -16.19 6.80
N LYS A 217 7.73 -17.41 6.60
CA LYS A 217 6.87 -18.58 6.44
C LYS A 217 6.01 -18.85 7.67
N ALA A 218 6.62 -18.76 8.86
CA ALA A 218 5.89 -18.89 10.11
C ALA A 218 4.82 -17.79 10.29
N PHE A 219 5.11 -16.56 9.83
CA PHE A 219 4.10 -15.50 9.83
C PHE A 219 2.96 -15.78 8.83
N GLU A 220 3.27 -16.25 7.62
CA GLU A 220 2.27 -16.65 6.63
C GLU A 220 1.33 -17.74 7.17
N ASP A 221 1.89 -18.77 7.82
CA ASP A 221 1.12 -19.87 8.40
C ASP A 221 0.19 -19.38 9.52
N ASN A 222 0.66 -18.47 10.38
CA ASN A 222 -0.19 -17.81 11.37
C ASN A 222 -1.34 -17.01 10.72
N VAL A 223 -1.12 -16.35 9.58
CA VAL A 223 -2.21 -15.65 8.86
C VAL A 223 -3.23 -16.63 8.28
N LYS A 224 -2.78 -17.79 7.76
CA LYS A 224 -3.66 -18.84 7.20
C LYS A 224 -4.58 -19.49 8.23
N GLU A 225 -4.20 -19.45 9.51
CA GLU A 225 -5.10 -19.88 10.58
C GLU A 225 -6.37 -19.04 10.67
N PHE A 226 -6.31 -17.75 10.31
CA PHE A 226 -7.42 -16.79 10.52
C PHE A 226 -8.10 -16.31 9.22
N TYR A 227 -7.50 -16.58 8.06
CA TYR A 227 -8.00 -16.14 6.76
C TYR A 227 -8.04 -17.31 5.78
N ASP A 228 -9.11 -17.46 5.01
CA ASP A 228 -9.25 -18.59 4.07
C ASP A 228 -8.45 -18.41 2.78
N ASP A 229 -8.15 -17.17 2.40
CA ASP A 229 -7.34 -16.89 1.21
C ASP A 229 -6.18 -15.96 1.56
N VAL A 230 -4.98 -16.54 1.63
CA VAL A 230 -3.74 -15.83 1.94
C VAL A 230 -2.86 -15.78 0.71
N LYS A 231 -2.49 -14.57 0.28
CA LYS A 231 -1.68 -14.33 -0.93
C LYS A 231 -0.51 -13.42 -0.63
N ILE A 232 0.61 -13.70 -1.28
CA ILE A 232 1.77 -12.81 -1.29
C ILE A 232 1.71 -11.97 -2.57
N VAL A 233 1.74 -10.66 -2.39
CA VAL A 233 1.51 -9.69 -3.45
C VAL A 233 2.73 -8.78 -3.58
N LYS A 234 3.23 -8.64 -4.81
CA LYS A 234 4.25 -7.66 -5.15
C LYS A 234 3.72 -6.69 -6.21
N PRO A 235 3.33 -5.46 -5.85
CA PRO A 235 2.84 -4.48 -6.82
C PRO A 235 3.97 -4.07 -7.78
N LYS A 236 3.61 -3.72 -9.02
CA LYS A 236 4.54 -3.26 -10.07
C LYS A 236 5.17 -1.92 -9.71
N SER A 237 4.46 -1.12 -8.93
CA SER A 237 4.96 0.13 -8.36
C SER A 237 5.99 -0.08 -7.23
N SER A 238 6.09 -1.27 -6.63
CA SER A 238 7.16 -1.56 -5.66
C SER A 238 8.50 -1.71 -6.37
N ARG A 239 9.58 -1.30 -5.70
CA ARG A 239 10.93 -1.35 -6.30
C ARG A 239 11.37 -2.80 -6.47
N SER A 240 11.94 -3.07 -7.63
CA SER A 240 11.90 -4.39 -8.26
C SER A 240 12.98 -5.40 -7.81
N ASN A 241 13.68 -5.15 -6.72
CA ASN A 241 15.01 -5.74 -6.54
C ASN A 241 15.09 -7.11 -5.88
N SER A 242 14.03 -7.54 -5.20
CA SER A 242 13.94 -8.90 -4.65
C SER A 242 12.85 -9.70 -5.34
N ALA A 243 12.64 -9.44 -6.63
CA ALA A 243 11.64 -10.15 -7.40
C ALA A 243 11.99 -11.61 -7.66
N GLU A 244 13.29 -11.95 -7.70
CA GLU A 244 13.76 -13.31 -7.97
C GLU A 244 13.57 -14.22 -6.77
N VAL A 245 13.99 -13.79 -5.57
CA VAL A 245 13.76 -14.54 -4.33
C VAL A 245 12.26 -14.82 -4.13
N VAL A 246 11.39 -13.83 -4.34
CA VAL A 246 9.94 -14.05 -4.18
C VAL A 246 9.37 -15.01 -5.24
N LYS A 247 9.90 -15.02 -6.46
CA LYS A 247 9.48 -15.93 -7.53
C LYS A 247 9.94 -17.36 -7.30
N GLU A 248 11.11 -17.55 -6.70
CA GLU A 248 11.65 -18.88 -6.40
C GLU A 248 10.80 -19.65 -5.39
N PHE A 249 10.10 -18.94 -4.50
CA PHE A 249 9.21 -19.54 -3.50
C PHE A 249 7.71 -19.44 -3.83
N TYR A 250 7.32 -18.61 -4.83
CA TYR A 250 5.93 -18.40 -5.23
C TYR A 250 5.81 -18.25 -6.75
N ASP A 251 5.47 -19.35 -7.43
CA ASP A 251 5.39 -19.44 -8.90
C ASP A 251 4.39 -18.45 -9.53
N ASP A 252 3.37 -17.99 -8.78
CA ASP A 252 2.30 -17.12 -9.28
C ASP A 252 2.60 -15.61 -9.22
N VAL A 253 3.77 -15.18 -8.74
CA VAL A 253 4.10 -13.76 -8.57
C VAL A 253 4.74 -13.17 -9.83
N LYS A 254 3.91 -12.65 -10.75
CA LYS A 254 4.39 -11.90 -11.94
C LYS A 254 4.95 -10.52 -11.57
N ILE A 255 6.25 -10.30 -11.79
CA ILE A 255 6.97 -9.05 -11.47
C ILE A 255 7.68 -8.48 -12.70
N VAL A 256 7.61 -7.16 -12.89
CA VAL A 256 8.30 -6.38 -13.95
C VAL A 256 9.40 -5.51 -13.32
N LYS A 257 10.63 -5.51 -13.89
CA LYS A 257 11.86 -4.91 -13.32
C LYS A 257 12.43 -3.77 -14.20
N PRO A 258 12.76 -2.57 -13.66
CA PRO A 258 13.73 -1.64 -14.26
C PRO A 258 15.17 -1.80 -13.71
N LYS A 259 16.18 -1.61 -14.58
CA LYS A 259 17.63 -1.92 -14.38
C LYS A 259 18.42 -1.08 -13.35
N SER A 260 17.82 -0.20 -12.53
CA SER A 260 18.59 0.78 -11.72
C SER A 260 18.08 0.96 -10.28
N SER A 261 18.17 -0.09 -9.48
CA SER A 261 17.60 -0.15 -8.14
C SER A 261 18.62 -0.83 -7.18
N ARG A 262 18.55 -0.57 -5.85
CA ARG A 262 19.48 -1.09 -4.83
C ARG A 262 19.36 -2.61 -4.61
N SER A 263 20.43 -3.28 -4.18
CA SER A 263 20.50 -4.73 -3.89
C SER A 263 19.48 -5.30 -2.87
N ASN A 264 18.87 -4.51 -1.97
CA ASN A 264 18.25 -5.07 -0.74
C ASN A 264 16.75 -4.81 -0.47
N SER A 265 15.94 -4.18 -1.33
CA SER A 265 14.52 -3.95 -0.96
C SER A 265 13.60 -5.11 -1.37
N ALA A 266 13.34 -6.02 -0.42
CA ALA A 266 12.45 -7.17 -0.56
C ALA A 266 11.01 -6.90 -0.15
N GLU A 267 10.50 -5.71 -0.51
CA GLU A 267 9.13 -5.34 -0.19
C GLU A 267 8.14 -6.27 -0.90
N VAL A 268 7.27 -6.88 -0.10
CA VAL A 268 6.11 -7.67 -0.50
C VAL A 268 4.96 -7.32 0.44
N PHE A 269 3.75 -7.70 0.07
CA PHE A 269 2.57 -7.57 0.92
C PHE A 269 1.97 -8.94 1.15
N ILE A 270 1.56 -9.24 2.38
CA ILE A 270 0.69 -10.37 2.67
C ILE A 270 -0.75 -9.87 2.67
N LEU A 271 -1.62 -10.54 1.92
CA LEU A 271 -3.04 -10.26 1.81
C LEU A 271 -3.79 -11.47 2.37
N GLY A 272 -4.46 -11.30 3.51
CA GLY A 272 -5.41 -12.27 4.05
C GLY A 272 -6.84 -11.82 3.75
N ARG A 273 -7.63 -12.64 3.04
CA ARG A 273 -9.04 -12.40 2.76
C ARG A 273 -9.90 -13.46 3.41
N TYR A 274 -11.15 -13.10 3.65
CA TYR A 274 -12.15 -13.96 4.24
C TYR A 274 -11.75 -14.35 5.67
N PHE A 275 -11.69 -13.36 6.56
CA PHE A 275 -11.48 -13.62 7.98
C PHE A 275 -12.53 -14.61 8.50
N LYS A 276 -12.07 -15.67 9.16
CA LYS A 276 -12.91 -16.70 9.75
C LYS A 276 -12.87 -16.61 11.27
N VAL A 277 -14.03 -16.76 11.89
CA VAL A 277 -14.11 -16.94 13.34
C VAL A 277 -13.77 -18.38 13.64
N LEU A 278 -12.66 -18.59 14.34
CA LEU A 278 -12.34 -19.92 14.83
C LEU A 278 -13.31 -20.30 15.98
N PRO A 279 -13.58 -21.60 16.22
CA PRO A 279 -14.45 -22.04 17.32
C PRO A 279 -14.04 -21.41 18.65
N GLN A 280 -14.99 -21.09 19.53
CA GLN A 280 -14.78 -20.24 20.73
C GLN A 280 -13.52 -20.56 21.57
N CYS A 281 -13.10 -21.84 21.62
CA CYS A 281 -11.85 -22.24 22.28
C CYS A 281 -10.59 -21.57 21.70
N SER A 282 -10.45 -21.40 20.39
CA SER A 282 -9.19 -20.92 19.79
C SER A 282 -9.04 -19.41 19.80
N VAL A 283 -10.11 -18.61 19.71
CA VAL A 283 -10.00 -17.14 19.85
C VAL A 283 -9.65 -16.75 21.29
N ALA A 284 -10.26 -17.41 22.28
CA ALA A 284 -9.94 -17.21 23.69
C ALA A 284 -8.52 -17.70 24.04
N VAL A 285 -8.12 -18.87 23.51
CA VAL A 285 -6.74 -19.39 23.61
C VAL A 285 -5.77 -18.43 22.92
N TRP A 286 -6.10 -17.89 21.75
CA TRP A 286 -5.21 -16.96 21.07
C TRP A 286 -5.03 -15.64 21.81
N ARG A 287 -6.13 -15.05 22.31
CA ARG A 287 -6.09 -13.89 23.23
C ARG A 287 -5.23 -14.18 24.47
N LYS A 288 -5.29 -15.41 25.00
CA LYS A 288 -4.52 -15.81 26.19
C LYS A 288 -3.06 -16.16 25.91
N TYR A 289 -2.72 -16.71 24.73
CA TYR A 289 -1.37 -17.20 24.39
C TYR A 289 -0.52 -16.21 23.58
N TYR A 290 -1.14 -15.40 22.72
CA TYR A 290 -0.42 -14.53 21.77
C TYR A 290 -0.58 -13.03 22.03
N CYS A 291 -1.55 -12.59 22.84
CA CYS A 291 -1.62 -11.21 23.36
C CYS A 291 -0.89 -11.03 24.70
N THR A 292 -0.45 -12.11 25.36
CA THR A 292 0.28 -12.11 26.64
C THR A 292 1.79 -12.30 26.50
N LYS A 293 2.28 -12.89 25.40
CA LYS A 293 3.69 -12.88 25.04
C LYS A 293 4.07 -11.47 24.56
N ARG A 294 4.40 -10.62 25.53
CA ARG A 294 5.10 -9.34 25.35
C ARG A 294 6.49 -9.57 24.76
#